data_AF-A0A7G2JZ21-F1
#
_entry.id   AF-A0A7G2JZ21-F1
#
_cell.length_a   1.000
_cell.length_b   1.000
_cell.length_c   1.000
_cell.angle_alpha   90.00
_cell.angle_beta   90.00
_cell.angle_gamma   90.00
#
_symmetry.space_group_name_H-M   'P 1'
#
loop_
_entity.id
_entity.type
_entity.pdbx_description
1 polymer ?
#
loop_
_entity_poly.entity_id
_entity_poly.type
_entity_poly.pdbx_seq_one_letter_code
_entity_poly.pdbx_strand_id
1 'polypeptide(L)'
;MRSTGIADQAFFGPEPEFFLFDDVRFNVSMNKASFSIDDIEAAWNTNKKYEEGNNAYRPLKKGGYCAVAPIDSAHDIRSEMCLILEEMGLVIEAHHHEVATAGQN
;
A
#
# COMPACT_ATOMS: atom_id res chain seq x y z
N MET A 1 10.74 23.29 23.47
CA MET A 1 12.15 23.22 23.93
C MET A 1 12.83 24.58 24.07
N ARG A 2 12.34 25.65 23.40
CA ARG A 2 12.90 27.00 23.57
C ARG A 2 12.84 27.49 25.02
N SER A 3 11.69 27.36 25.69
CA SER A 3 11.55 27.73 27.11
C SER A 3 12.38 26.87 28.06
N THR A 4 12.72 25.65 27.66
CA THR A 4 13.58 24.73 28.44
C THR A 4 15.07 24.86 28.06
N GLY A 5 15.41 25.67 27.06
CA GLY A 5 16.79 25.85 26.57
C GLY A 5 17.41 24.65 25.84
N ILE A 6 16.64 23.63 25.47
CA ILE A 6 17.18 22.36 24.93
C ILE A 6 17.38 22.41 23.41
N ALA A 7 16.44 23.02 22.68
CA ALA A 7 16.45 23.09 21.22
C ALA A 7 15.54 24.21 20.71
N ASP A 8 15.89 24.73 19.54
CA ASP A 8 15.17 25.82 18.87
C ASP A 8 14.06 25.34 17.94
N GLN A 9 14.25 24.16 17.34
CA GLN A 9 13.33 23.56 16.38
C GLN A 9 13.25 22.04 16.60
N ALA A 10 12.14 21.45 16.18
CA ALA A 10 11.94 20.02 16.11
C ALA A 10 11.39 19.71 14.72
N PHE A 11 12.11 18.89 13.95
CA PHE A 11 11.71 18.46 12.62
C PHE A 11 11.04 17.09 12.71
N PHE A 12 10.06 16.86 11.84
CA PHE A 12 9.31 15.60 11.76
C PHE A 12 9.28 15.16 10.30
N GLY A 13 9.72 13.93 10.05
CA GLY A 13 9.60 13.25 8.76
C GLY A 13 8.70 12.03 8.93
N PRO A 14 7.41 12.12 8.60
CA PRO A 14 6.51 10.97 8.66
C PRO A 14 6.67 10.08 7.43
N GLU A 15 6.52 8.76 7.63
CA GLU A 15 6.45 7.76 6.56
C GLU A 15 5.06 7.09 6.63
N PRO A 16 4.02 7.70 6.02
CA PRO A 16 2.68 7.16 6.08
C PRO A 16 2.51 6.02 5.06
N GLU A 17 2.69 4.78 5.52
CA GLU A 17 2.32 3.59 4.75
C GLU A 17 0.81 3.54 4.45
N PHE A 18 0.44 2.95 3.31
CA PHE A 18 -0.96 2.82 2.89
C PHE A 18 -1.23 1.53 2.14
N PHE A 19 -2.51 1.28 1.84
CA PHE A 19 -2.97 0.15 1.02
C PHE A 19 -3.72 0.66 -0.21
N LEU A 20 -3.45 0.04 -1.36
CA LEU A 20 -4.20 0.19 -2.60
C LEU A 20 -5.01 -1.10 -2.81
N PHE A 21 -6.33 -1.03 -2.65
CA PHE A 21 -7.22 -2.18 -2.82
C PHE A 21 -8.09 -2.05 -4.08
N ASP A 22 -8.42 -3.18 -4.69
CA ASP A 22 -9.36 -3.27 -5.82
C ASP A 22 -10.83 -3.29 -5.36
N ASP A 23 -11.13 -3.95 -4.22
CA ASP A 23 -12.48 -4.12 -3.69
C ASP A 23 -12.49 -4.02 -2.16
N VAL A 24 -13.42 -3.24 -1.62
CA VAL A 24 -13.68 -3.16 -0.18
C VAL A 24 -15.18 -3.25 0.06
N ARG A 25 -15.62 -4.31 0.74
CA ARG A 25 -17.03 -4.57 1.05
C ARG A 25 -17.21 -4.73 2.56
N PHE A 26 -18.25 -4.11 3.11
CA PHE A 26 -18.63 -4.30 4.51
C PHE A 26 -20.15 -4.35 4.67
N ASN A 27 -20.61 -4.95 5.76
CA ASN A 27 -22.01 -5.00 6.14
C ASN A 27 -22.12 -5.01 7.67
N VAL A 28 -23.01 -4.18 8.19
CA VAL A 28 -23.43 -4.18 9.60
C VAL A 28 -24.96 -4.16 9.64
N SER A 29 -25.56 -5.25 10.11
CA SER A 29 -26.99 -5.41 10.35
C SER A 29 -27.22 -5.94 11.76
N MET A 30 -28.49 -5.96 12.21
CA MET A 30 -28.84 -6.38 13.58
C MET A 30 -28.33 -7.78 13.95
N ASN A 31 -28.11 -8.66 12.97
CA ASN A 31 -27.68 -10.04 13.18
C ASN A 31 -26.38 -10.41 12.43
N LYS A 32 -25.69 -9.46 11.78
CA LYS A 32 -24.50 -9.76 10.98
C LYS A 32 -23.52 -8.58 10.95
N ALA A 33 -22.25 -8.87 11.13
CA ALA A 33 -21.15 -7.99 10.78
C ALA A 33 -20.19 -8.75 9.84
N SER A 34 -19.75 -8.10 8.76
CA SER A 34 -18.73 -8.66 7.86
C SER A 34 -17.95 -7.56 7.16
N PHE A 35 -16.69 -7.83 6.85
CA PHE A 35 -15.89 -7.04 5.93
C PHE A 35 -15.09 -7.98 5.02
N SER A 36 -14.72 -7.47 3.85
CA SER A 36 -13.87 -8.13 2.87
C SER A 36 -13.07 -7.05 2.17
N ILE A 37 -11.76 -7.28 2.04
CA ILE A 37 -10.88 -6.52 1.18
C ILE A 37 -10.39 -7.48 0.10
N ASP A 38 -10.12 -6.96 -1.08
CA ASP A 38 -9.53 -7.75 -2.15
C ASP A 38 -8.62 -6.86 -3.01
N ASP A 39 -7.61 -7.51 -3.57
CA ASP A 39 -6.61 -6.92 -4.45
C ASP A 39 -5.99 -8.04 -5.30
N ILE A 40 -5.49 -7.71 -6.48
CA ILE A 40 -4.86 -8.67 -7.39
C ILE A 40 -3.62 -9.36 -6.77
N GLU A 41 -2.88 -8.65 -5.92
CA GLU A 41 -1.71 -9.13 -5.19
C GLU A 41 -2.05 -9.87 -3.89
N ALA A 42 -3.33 -10.00 -3.54
CA ALA A 42 -3.72 -10.59 -2.29
C ALA A 42 -3.37 -12.09 -2.20
N ALA A 43 -2.66 -12.51 -1.15
CA ALA A 43 -2.18 -13.88 -0.99
C ALA A 43 -3.32 -14.93 -0.94
N TRP A 44 -4.55 -14.54 -0.57
CA TRP A 44 -5.72 -15.42 -0.60
C TRP A 44 -6.25 -15.70 -2.02
N ASN A 45 -5.77 -14.99 -3.05
CA ASN A 45 -6.18 -15.17 -4.45
C ASN A 45 -5.32 -16.17 -5.24
N THR A 46 -4.41 -16.90 -4.58
CA THR A 46 -3.54 -17.89 -5.23
C THR A 46 -4.28 -18.95 -6.05
N ASN A 47 -5.51 -19.30 -5.67
CA ASN A 47 -6.36 -20.26 -6.38
C ASN A 47 -7.64 -19.62 -6.95
N LYS A 48 -7.72 -18.29 -7.01
CA LYS A 48 -8.88 -17.60 -7.58
C LYS A 48 -8.90 -17.80 -9.09
N LYS A 49 -10.10 -18.03 -9.65
CA LYS A 49 -10.31 -18.07 -11.10
C LYS A 49 -10.56 -16.67 -11.60
N TYR A 50 -9.78 -16.26 -12.59
CA TYR A 50 -9.95 -15.02 -13.34
C TYR A 50 -10.32 -15.38 -14.77
N GLU A 51 -11.07 -14.49 -15.44
CA GLU A 51 -11.51 -14.69 -16.83
C GLU A 51 -10.31 -14.86 -17.78
N GLU A 52 -9.27 -14.04 -17.59
CA GLU A 52 -8.02 -14.09 -18.38
C GLU A 52 -6.98 -15.08 -17.84
N GLY A 53 -7.31 -15.82 -16.77
CA GLY A 53 -6.42 -16.75 -16.09
C GLY A 53 -5.68 -16.15 -14.89
N ASN A 54 -5.17 -17.02 -14.02
CA ASN A 54 -4.43 -16.64 -12.82
C ASN A 54 -2.92 -16.66 -13.11
N ASN A 55 -2.30 -15.50 -13.20
CA ASN A 55 -0.87 -15.31 -13.54
C ASN A 55 0.11 -15.70 -12.42
N ALA A 56 -0.37 -16.13 -11.24
CA ALA A 56 0.39 -16.54 -10.06
C ALA A 56 1.24 -15.47 -9.35
N TYR A 57 1.72 -14.43 -10.04
CA TYR A 57 2.60 -13.40 -9.48
C TYR A 57 1.88 -12.53 -8.45
N ARG A 58 2.11 -12.85 -7.18
CA ARG A 58 1.64 -12.06 -6.04
C ARG A 58 2.52 -12.33 -4.80
N PRO A 59 2.80 -11.31 -3.98
CA PRO A 59 3.52 -11.51 -2.74
C PRO A 59 2.69 -12.37 -1.78
N LEU A 60 3.34 -13.35 -1.16
CA LEU A 60 2.74 -14.05 -0.02
C LEU A 60 2.85 -13.19 1.25
N LYS A 61 2.32 -13.71 2.37
CA LYS A 61 2.36 -13.01 3.65
C LYS A 61 3.79 -12.55 4.00
N LYS A 62 3.96 -11.24 4.20
CA LYS A 62 5.25 -10.58 4.47
C LYS A 62 6.29 -10.72 3.34
N GLY A 63 5.84 -10.88 2.10
CA GLY A 63 6.69 -11.05 0.93
C GLY A 63 6.67 -9.88 -0.06
N GLY A 64 6.03 -8.76 0.27
CA GLY A 64 5.90 -7.61 -0.64
C GLY A 64 7.11 -6.68 -0.66
N TYR A 65 7.92 -6.69 0.40
CA TYR A 65 8.94 -5.64 0.61
C TYR A 65 9.94 -5.59 -0.55
N CYS A 66 9.96 -4.46 -1.27
CA CYS A 66 10.79 -4.23 -2.45
C CYS A 66 10.69 -5.37 -3.49
N ALA A 67 9.52 -5.99 -3.62
CA ALA A 67 9.23 -6.89 -4.73
C ALA A 67 9.37 -6.13 -6.05
N VAL A 68 9.84 -6.83 -7.08
CA VAL A 68 9.94 -6.28 -8.43
C VAL A 68 8.81 -6.80 -9.29
N ALA A 69 8.51 -6.10 -10.38
CA ALA A 69 7.59 -6.58 -11.40
C ALA A 69 7.99 -8.00 -11.88
N PRO A 70 7.03 -8.90 -12.14
CA PRO A 70 5.58 -8.66 -12.16
C PRO A 70 4.86 -8.93 -10.82
N ILE A 71 5.59 -9.16 -9.71
CA ILE A 71 4.97 -9.37 -8.39
C ILE A 71 4.42 -8.06 -7.84
N ASP A 72 5.20 -6.98 -7.99
CA ASP A 72 4.77 -5.61 -7.72
C ASP A 72 4.00 -5.07 -8.93
N SER A 73 2.69 -4.97 -8.78
CA SER A 73 1.75 -4.47 -9.80
C SER A 73 1.51 -2.96 -9.69
N ALA A 74 1.85 -2.36 -8.55
CA ALA A 74 1.60 -0.95 -8.25
C ALA A 74 2.80 -0.03 -8.54
N HIS A 75 3.85 -0.52 -9.20
CA HIS A 75 5.05 0.28 -9.49
C HIS A 75 4.72 1.59 -10.23
N ASP A 76 4.01 1.49 -11.35
CA ASP A 76 3.71 2.64 -12.21
C ASP A 76 2.79 3.64 -11.50
N ILE A 77 1.77 3.17 -10.78
CA ILE A 77 0.86 4.06 -10.04
C ILE A 77 1.57 4.73 -8.87
N ARG A 78 2.51 4.05 -8.18
CA ARG A 78 3.34 4.69 -7.14
C ARG A 78 4.25 5.77 -7.74
N SER A 79 4.85 5.52 -8.92
CA SER A 79 5.66 6.54 -9.59
C SER A 79 4.82 7.75 -9.97
N GLU A 80 3.60 7.54 -10.47
CA GLU A 80 2.66 8.64 -10.77
C GLU A 80 2.27 9.43 -9.51
N MET A 81 2.03 8.75 -8.38
CA MET A 81 1.78 9.41 -7.09
C MET A 81 2.96 10.31 -6.69
N CYS A 82 4.20 9.87 -6.89
CA CYS A 82 5.40 10.68 -6.60
C CYS A 82 5.43 11.95 -7.46
N LEU A 83 5.21 11.82 -8.77
CA LEU A 83 5.20 12.97 -9.70
C LEU A 83 4.15 14.01 -9.32
N ILE A 84 2.94 13.57 -8.97
CA ILE A 84 1.86 14.47 -8.53
C ILE A 84 2.23 15.16 -7.21
N LEU A 85 2.83 14.45 -6.25
CA LEU A 85 3.24 15.05 -4.98
C LEU A 85 4.37 16.08 -5.18
N GLU A 86 5.29 15.84 -6.11
CA GLU A 86 6.31 16.81 -6.50
C GLU A 86 5.69 18.06 -7.15
N GLU A 87 4.68 17.90 -8.02
CA GLU A 87 3.91 19.03 -8.57
C GLU A 87 3.19 19.85 -7.48
N MET A 88 2.79 19.20 -6.38
CA MET A 88 2.21 19.84 -5.21
C MET A 88 3.24 20.50 -4.28
N GLY A 89 4.53 20.40 -4.60
CA GLY A 89 5.63 21.03 -3.86
C GLY A 89 6.17 20.22 -2.70
N LEU A 90 5.87 18.91 -2.62
CA LEU A 90 6.52 18.00 -1.69
C LEU A 90 7.88 17.55 -2.25
N VAL A 91 8.83 17.26 -1.35
CA VAL A 91 10.09 16.60 -1.70
C VAL A 91 9.91 15.11 -1.46
N ILE A 92 9.96 14.32 -2.52
CA ILE A 92 9.83 12.86 -2.44
C ILE A 92 11.23 12.24 -2.41
N GLU A 93 11.47 11.38 -1.42
CA GLU A 93 12.76 10.71 -1.24
C GLU A 93 12.80 9.34 -1.89
N ALA A 94 11.73 8.55 -1.72
CA ALA A 94 11.63 7.19 -2.25
C ALA A 94 10.16 6.73 -2.33
N HIS A 95 9.91 5.70 -3.14
CA HIS A 95 8.71 4.86 -3.07
C HIS A 95 9.11 3.39 -3.25
N HIS A 96 8.38 2.48 -2.60
CA HIS A 96 8.58 1.04 -2.74
C HIS A 96 7.30 0.30 -2.38
N HIS A 97 7.19 -0.95 -2.85
CA HIS A 97 6.18 -1.86 -2.32
C HIS A 97 6.58 -2.24 -0.89
N GLU A 98 5.61 -2.22 0.03
CA GLU A 98 5.84 -2.50 1.45
C GLU A 98 5.70 -3.99 1.81
N VAL A 99 5.86 -4.35 3.09
CA VAL A 99 6.00 -5.75 3.52
C VAL A 99 4.77 -6.63 3.23
N ALA A 100 3.56 -6.12 3.44
CA ALA A 100 2.33 -6.92 3.39
C ALA A 100 1.93 -7.29 1.95
N THR A 101 1.06 -8.29 1.85
CA THR A 101 0.36 -8.61 0.60
C THR A 101 -0.85 -7.69 0.43
N ALA A 102 -1.53 -7.75 -0.71
CA ALA A 102 -2.73 -6.98 -1.02
C ALA A 102 -2.46 -5.46 -1.12
N GLY A 103 -1.39 -5.08 -1.82
CA GLY A 103 -1.15 -3.70 -2.24
C GLY A 103 -0.69 -2.75 -1.13
N GLN A 104 0.19 -3.18 -0.21
CA GLN A 104 0.80 -2.24 0.73
C GLN A 104 1.90 -1.43 0.04
N ASN A 105 1.90 -0.10 0.24
CA ASN A 105 2.82 0.84 -0.40
C ASN A 105 3.29 1.91 0.60
#